data_AF-A0A1Y3ES50-F1
#
_entry.id   AF-A0A1Y3ES50-F1
#
_cell.length_a   1.000
_cell.length_b   1.000
_cell.length_c   1.000
_cell.angle_alpha   90.00
_cell.angle_beta   90.00
_cell.angle_gamma   90.00
#
_symmetry.space_group_name_H-M   'P 1'
#
loop_
_entity.id
_entity.type
_entity.pdbx_description
1 polymer ?
#
loop_
_entity_poly.entity_id
_entity_poly.type
_entity_poly.pdbx_seq_one_letter_code
_entity_poly.pdbx_strand_id
1 'polypeptide(L)'
;MVNIGSLSTGGRVIGVKSDLAKISLTNPVCTAEDEKIALSRRIDKHWRLIGWGKIRRGVTIKPLFFPAYQHYHDAKEDDNNANDDQDNISCG
;
A
#
# COMPACT_ATOMS: atom_id res chain seq x y z
N MET A 1 2.82 4.63 13.63
CA MET A 1 1.63 4.54 12.78
C MET A 1 2.00 5.13 11.44
N VAL A 2 1.61 4.48 10.36
CA VAL A 2 1.86 4.90 8.99
C VAL A 2 0.50 5.07 8.33
N ASN A 3 0.27 6.23 7.74
CA ASN A 3 -0.98 6.57 7.07
C ASN A 3 -0.69 6.63 5.56
N ILE A 4 -1.43 5.85 4.80
CA ILE A 4 -1.32 5.74 3.34
C ILE A 4 -2.72 5.92 2.78
N GLY A 5 -2.99 7.08 2.17
CA GLY A 5 -4.36 7.46 1.82
C GLY A 5 -5.29 7.46 3.05
N SER A 6 -6.38 6.70 2.96
CA SER A 6 -7.33 6.45 4.06
C SER A 6 -6.88 5.36 5.04
N LEU A 7 -5.92 4.51 4.64
CA LEU A 7 -5.50 3.35 5.42
C LEU A 7 -4.47 3.74 6.48
N SER A 8 -4.69 3.29 7.72
CA SER A 8 -3.76 3.46 8.83
C SER A 8 -3.23 2.12 9.29
N THR A 9 -1.91 1.92 9.20
CA THR A 9 -1.26 0.65 9.54
C THR A 9 -0.13 0.82 10.55
N GLY A 10 0.21 -0.29 11.19
CA GLY A 10 1.43 -0.44 11.98
C GLY A 10 2.65 -0.56 11.08
N GLY A 11 3.77 0.01 11.52
CA GLY A 11 5.02 -0.11 10.80
C GLY A 11 6.22 0.05 11.73
N ARG A 12 7.25 -0.77 11.50
CA ARG A 12 8.52 -0.74 12.22
C ARG A 12 9.61 -0.23 11.28
N VAL A 13 10.36 0.78 11.72
CA VAL A 13 11.53 1.27 11.00
C VAL A 13 12.65 0.24 11.10
N ILE A 14 13.12 -0.27 9.97
CA ILE A 14 14.22 -1.25 9.87
C ILE A 14 15.55 -0.53 9.73
N GLY A 15 15.57 0.59 8.99
CA GLY A 15 16.77 1.37 8.76
C GLY A 15 16.44 2.73 8.18
N VAL A 16 17.34 3.67 8.41
CA VAL A 16 17.26 5.04 7.89
C VAL A 16 18.59 5.37 7.23
N LYS A 17 18.54 5.96 6.04
CA LYS A 17 19.71 6.44 5.32
C LYS A 17 19.37 7.78 4.69
N SER A 18 20.00 8.85 5.18
CA SER A 18 19.74 10.21 4.70
C SER A 18 18.23 10.55 4.77
N ASP A 19 17.62 10.77 3.62
CA ASP A 19 16.21 11.11 3.38
C ASP A 19 15.33 9.87 3.12
N LEU A 20 15.91 8.67 3.11
CA LEU A 20 15.21 7.42 2.86
C LEU A 20 15.04 6.62 4.15
N ALA A 21 13.85 6.05 4.34
CA ALA A 21 13.55 5.15 5.43
C ALA A 21 13.01 3.82 4.89
N LYS A 22 13.50 2.70 5.43
CA LYS A 22 12.96 1.37 5.18
C LYS A 22 12.04 0.99 6.32
N ILE A 23 10.77 0.76 6.00
CA ILE A 23 9.73 0.44 6.99
C ILE A 23 9.15 -0.94 6.65
N SER A 24 9.11 -1.83 7.63
CA SER A 24 8.36 -3.07 7.55
C SER A 24 6.95 -2.81 8.08
N LEU A 25 5.95 -3.06 7.26
CA LEU A 25 4.54 -2.94 7.64
C LEU A 25 4.10 -4.19 8.40
N THR A 26 3.22 -4.01 9.39
CA THR A 26 2.64 -5.13 10.16
C THR A 26 1.64 -5.91 9.32
N ASN A 27 0.86 -5.21 8.50
CA ASN A 27 -0.11 -5.78 7.58
C ASN A 27 0.24 -5.33 6.16
N PRO A 28 0.07 -6.19 5.13
CA PRO A 28 0.21 -5.75 3.75
C PRO A 28 -0.87 -4.72 3.42
N VAL A 29 -0.51 -3.74 2.61
CA VAL A 29 -1.38 -2.63 2.22
C VAL A 29 -1.33 -2.49 0.70
N CYS A 30 -2.48 -2.19 0.09
CA CYS A 30 -2.57 -1.84 -1.32
C CYS A 30 -2.12 -0.39 -1.50
N THR A 31 -1.03 -0.17 -2.23
CA THR A 31 -0.45 1.16 -2.45
C THR A 31 0.27 1.19 -3.78
N ALA A 32 0.43 2.37 -4.38
CA ALA A 32 1.25 2.56 -5.58
C ALA A 32 2.62 3.18 -5.25
N GLU A 33 3.56 3.08 -6.20
CA GLU A 33 4.78 3.89 -6.15
C GLU A 33 4.44 5.38 -6.25
N ASP A 34 5.26 6.23 -5.63
CA ASP A 34 5.09 7.68 -5.50
C ASP A 34 3.84 8.16 -4.71
N GLU A 35 3.08 7.25 -4.13
CA GLU A 35 1.96 7.58 -3.25
C GLU A 35 2.44 8.30 -1.97
N LYS A 36 1.67 9.31 -1.56
CA LYS A 36 2.00 10.14 -0.39
C LYS A 36 1.66 9.40 0.90
N ILE A 37 2.60 9.42 1.84
CA ILE A 37 2.45 8.81 3.16
C ILE A 37 2.69 9.81 4.28
N ALA A 38 2.03 9.61 5.41
CA ALA A 38 2.29 10.34 6.64
C ALA A 38 2.76 9.38 7.73
N LEU A 39 3.73 9.84 8.52
CA LEU A 39 4.33 9.09 9.61
C LEU A 39 3.95 9.72 10.94
N SER A 40 3.43 8.90 11.83
CA SER A 40 3.04 9.31 13.19
C SER A 40 3.77 8.48 14.23
N ARG A 41 4.29 9.15 15.27
CA ARG A 41 4.97 8.52 16.42
C ARG A 41 4.11 8.70 17.67
N ARG A 42 4.10 7.68 18.52
CA ARG A 42 3.45 7.76 19.82
C ARG A 42 4.37 8.48 20.81
N ILE A 43 3.91 9.59 21.37
CA ILE A 43 4.60 10.43 22.37
C ILE A 43 3.57 10.78 23.44
N ASP A 44 3.88 10.52 24.72
CA ASP A 44 2.98 10.79 25.85
C ASP A 44 1.55 10.28 25.64
N LYS A 45 1.43 9.03 25.18
CA LYS A 45 0.17 8.34 24.82
C LYS A 45 -0.60 8.91 23.64
N HIS A 46 -0.16 10.01 23.03
CA HIS A 46 -0.77 10.60 21.84
C HIS A 46 -0.01 10.24 20.57
N TRP A 47 -0.72 10.08 19.46
CA TRP A 47 -0.09 10.00 18.15
C TRP A 47 0.19 11.41 17.65
N ARG A 48 1.45 11.71 17.39
CA ARG A 48 1.88 12.99 16.82
C ARG A 48 2.43 12.75 15.43
N LEU A 49 1.98 13.55 14.48
CA LEU A 49 2.55 13.59 13.14
C LEU A 49 4.02 14.02 13.26
N ILE A 50 4.92 13.21 12.72
CA ILE A 50 6.37 13.47 12.76
C ILE A 50 6.95 13.81 11.39
N GLY A 51 6.24 13.48 10.32
CA GLY A 51 6.69 13.78 8.97
C GLY A 51 5.80 13.15 7.90
N TRP A 52 6.17 13.41 6.65
CA TRP A 52 5.51 12.89 5.46
C TRP A 52 6.56 12.52 4.42
N GLY A 53 6.15 11.73 3.43
CA GLY A 53 7.04 11.31 2.34
C GLY A 53 6.27 10.65 1.22
N LYS A 54 7.00 9.97 0.34
CA LYS A 54 6.44 9.18 -0.76
C LYS A 54 7.05 7.79 -0.77
N ILE A 55 6.26 6.81 -1.22
CA ILE A 55 6.75 5.44 -1.42
C ILE A 55 7.66 5.43 -2.64
N ARG A 56 8.90 4.99 -2.49
CA ARG A 56 9.85 4.88 -3.61
C ARG A 56 9.89 3.49 -4.23
N ARG A 57 9.90 2.46 -3.39
CA ARG A 57 9.92 1.03 -3.76
C ARG A 57 9.43 0.21 -2.58
N GLY A 58 8.88 -0.97 -2.86
CA GLY A 58 8.38 -1.90 -1.86
C GLY A 58 8.59 -3.37 -2.26
N VAL A 59 8.17 -4.28 -1.38
CA VAL A 59 8.06 -5.71 -1.70
C VAL A 59 6.59 -6.02 -1.91
N THR A 60 6.23 -6.45 -3.13
CA THR A 60 4.86 -6.82 -3.47
C THR A 60 4.57 -8.24 -3.01
N ILE A 61 3.45 -8.44 -2.33
CA ILE A 61 2.92 -9.78 -2.06
C ILE A 61 1.78 -10.08 -3.04
N LYS A 62 1.75 -11.30 -3.58
CA LYS A 62 0.59 -11.77 -4.34
C LYS A 62 -0.49 -12.17 -3.33
N PRO A 63 -1.71 -11.63 -3.42
CA PRO A 63 -2.81 -12.12 -2.60
C PRO A 63 -3.06 -13.59 -2.94
N LEU A 64 -3.13 -14.43 -1.92
CA LEU A 64 -3.49 -15.84 -2.08
C LEU A 64 -5.01 -15.89 -2.27
N PHE A 65 -5.46 -15.76 -3.52
CA PHE A 65 -6.83 -16.09 -3.87
C PHE A 65 -6.97 -17.61 -4.01
N PHE A 66 -8.03 -18.17 -3.43
CA PHE A 66 -8.39 -19.57 -3.62
C PHE A 66 -8.58 -19.88 -5.12
N PRO A 67 -8.33 -21.12 -5.56
CA PRO A 67 -8.23 -21.49 -6.98
C PRO A 67 -9.47 -21.19 -7.85
N ALA A 68 -10.63 -20.88 -7.26
CA ALA A 68 -11.81 -20.46 -8.01
C ALA A 68 -11.69 -19.07 -8.67
N TYR A 69 -10.70 -18.25 -8.31
CA TYR A 69 -10.52 -16.89 -8.86
C TYR A 69 -9.45 -16.81 -9.97
N GLN A 70 -8.54 -17.79 -10.05
CA GLN A 70 -7.46 -17.78 -11.05
C GLN A 70 -8.02 -17.83 -12.49
N HIS A 71 -9.08 -18.60 -12.70
CA HIS A 71 -9.76 -18.74 -14.00
C HIS A 71 -10.41 -17.43 -14.51
N TYR A 72 -10.60 -16.44 -13.64
CA TYR A 72 -11.19 -15.14 -13.98
C TYR A 72 -10.15 -14.11 -14.42
N HIS A 73 -8.89 -14.30 -14.04
CA HIS A 73 -7.79 -13.37 -14.37
C HIS A 73 -7.11 -13.71 -15.69
N ASP A 74 -6.96 -15.00 -15.99
CA ASP A 74 -6.34 -15.45 -17.24
C ASP A 74 -7.22 -15.11 -18.47
N ALA A 75 -8.53 -14.93 -18.27
CA ALA A 75 -9.49 -14.58 -19.31
C ALA A 75 -9.49 -13.10 -19.73
N LYS A 76 -8.72 -12.22 -19.06
CA LYS A 76 -8.65 -10.78 -19.39
C LYS A 76 -7.42 -10.36 -20.20
N GLU A 77 -6.46 -11.27 -20.45
CA GLU A 77 -5.27 -10.95 -21.27
C GLU A 77 -5.50 -11.12 -22.79
N ASP A 78 -6.63 -11.71 -23.22
CA ASP A 78 -6.94 -11.92 -24.64
C ASP A 78 -7.80 -10.79 -25.27
N ASP A 79 -8.37 -9.89 -24.47
CA ASP A 79 -9.30 -8.84 -24.92
C ASP A 79 -8.59 -7.49 -25.13
N ASN A 80 -7.62 -7.43 -26.04
CA ASN A 80 -7.21 -6.15 -26.64
C ASN A 80 -8.36 -5.63 -27.53
N ASN A 81 -9.39 -5.01 -26.95
CA ASN A 81 -10.33 -4.04 -27.53
C ASN A 81 -11.70 -4.06 -26.81
N ALA A 82 -11.86 -3.27 -25.75
CA ALA A 82 -13.12 -2.61 -25.40
C ALA A 82 -12.86 -1.57 -24.30
N ASN A 83 -13.30 -0.34 -24.55
CA ASN A 83 -13.43 0.68 -23.53
C ASN A 83 -14.52 0.29 -22.51
N ASP A 84 -14.44 0.91 -21.33
CA ASP A 84 -15.48 0.94 -20.28
C ASP A 84 -15.59 -0.39 -19.50
N ASP A 85 -15.32 -0.51 -18.20
CA ASP A 85 -15.41 0.41 -17.08
C ASP A 85 -14.20 0.23 -16.15
N GLN A 86 -13.65 1.37 -15.72
CA GLN A 86 -12.66 1.45 -14.67
C GLN A 86 -13.29 0.90 -13.38
N ASP A 87 -12.95 -0.34 -13.00
CA ASP A 87 -13.25 -0.92 -11.68
C ASP A 87 -12.52 -0.11 -10.60
N ASN A 88 -13.15 1.02 -10.29
CA ASN A 88 -12.84 1.90 -9.20
C ASN A 88 -13.14 1.11 -7.93
N ILE A 89 -12.15 0.36 -7.43
CA ILE A 89 -12.17 -0.26 -6.11
C ILE A 89 -12.19 0.88 -5.09
N SER A 90 -13.39 1.41 -4.89
CA SER A 90 -13.76 2.32 -3.82
C SER A 90 -13.88 1.48 -2.56
N CYS A 91 -12.78 1.37 -1.81
CA CYS A 91 -12.86 0.93 -0.42
C CYS A 91 -13.56 2.02 0.40
N GLY A 92 -14.85 1.82 0.67
CA GLY A 92 -15.61 2.52 1.72
C GLY A 92 -15.43 1.88 3.09
#